data_AF-F8IDW7-F1
#
_entry.id   AF-F8IDW7-F1
#
_cell.length_a   1.000
_cell.length_b   1.000
_cell.length_c   1.000
_cell.angle_alpha   90.00
_cell.angle_beta   90.00
_cell.angle_gamma   90.00
#
_symmetry.space_group_name_H-M   'P 1'
#
loop_
_entity.id
_entity.type
_entity.pdbx_description
1 polymer ?
#
loop_
_entity_poly.entity_id
_entity_poly.type
_entity_poly.pdbx_seq_one_letter_code
_entity_poly.pdbx_strand_id
1 'polypeptide(L)'
;MKLSDWARKNGITYKTAWRWVKEGRMPVPFEQTPSGTILVHEPESSTANAVALYARVSSADQKADLDRQIARLMEFATEQKLVVFKAVTEIGSGLNGHRPKLMKLLSNPDAHTIVVEHRDRLMRFGFEYVEAALAAQGRRILVVEPGEVKDDLV
;
A
#
# COMPACT_ATOMS: atom_id res chain seq x y z
N MET A 1 2.98 12.82 18.75
CA MET A 1 4.47 12.84 18.79
C MET A 1 4.98 14.18 19.32
N LYS A 2 6.20 14.31 19.85
CA LYS A 2 6.73 15.61 20.30
C LYS A 2 6.99 16.53 19.09
N LEU A 3 6.84 17.85 19.27
CA LEU A 3 7.12 18.84 18.21
C LEU A 3 8.54 18.72 17.62
N SER A 4 9.53 18.40 18.45
CA SER A 4 10.91 18.16 18.00
C SER A 4 11.04 16.98 17.04
N ASP A 5 10.29 15.91 17.29
CA ASP A 5 10.31 14.71 16.46
C ASP A 5 9.52 14.94 15.17
N TRP A 6 8.38 15.64 15.26
CA TRP A 6 7.61 16.06 14.10
C TRP A 6 8.41 16.98 13.17
N ALA A 7 9.16 17.95 13.74
CA ALA A 7 10.01 18.85 12.98
C ALA A 7 11.11 18.07 12.22
N ARG A 8 11.78 17.13 12.92
CA ARG A 8 12.79 16.25 12.31
C ARG A 8 12.20 15.40 11.18
N LYS A 9 11.02 14.80 11.40
CA LYS A 9 10.30 14.00 10.40
C LYS A 9 9.97 14.79 9.14
N ASN A 10 9.61 16.06 9.28
CA ASN A 10 9.24 16.95 8.17
C ASN A 10 10.44 17.74 7.59
N GLY A 11 11.67 17.43 7.99
CA GLY A 11 12.87 18.08 7.47
C GLY A 11 13.00 19.56 7.83
N ILE A 12 12.32 20.03 8.88
CA ILE A 12 12.37 21.41 9.34
C ILE A 12 13.02 21.53 10.73
N THR A 13 13.59 22.69 11.01
CA THR A 13 14.16 22.95 12.34
C THR A 13 13.08 23.08 13.39
N TYR A 14 13.38 22.68 14.64
CA TYR A 14 12.47 22.87 15.78
C TYR A 14 12.04 24.34 15.92
N LYS A 15 12.96 25.29 15.69
CA LYS A 15 12.66 26.73 15.76
C LYS A 15 11.60 27.16 14.75
N THR A 16 11.63 26.59 13.53
CA THR A 16 10.61 26.82 12.51
C THR A 16 9.25 26.27 12.96
N ALA A 17 9.22 25.02 13.44
CA ALA A 17 7.99 24.40 13.91
C ALA A 17 7.38 25.13 15.12
N TRP A 18 8.22 25.57 16.07
CA TRP A 18 7.80 26.36 17.23
C TRP A 18 7.22 27.72 16.84
N ARG A 19 7.79 28.38 15.83
CA ARG A 19 7.23 29.61 15.28
C ARG A 19 5.84 29.39 14.69
N TRP A 20 5.62 28.29 13.96
CA TRP A 20 4.29 27.96 13.42
C TRP A 20 3.25 27.72 14.51
N VAL A 21 3.64 27.06 15.60
CA VAL A 21 2.76 26.91 16.79
C VAL A 21 2.37 28.28 17.34
N LYS A 22 3.35 29.16 17.55
CA LYS A 22 3.11 30.51 18.11
C LYS A 22 2.25 31.38 17.20
N GLU A 23 2.40 31.25 15.88
CA GLU A 23 1.64 31.98 14.86
C GLU A 23 0.26 31.34 14.57
N GLY A 24 -0.06 30.17 15.16
CA GLY A 24 -1.30 29.44 14.86
C GLY A 24 -1.35 28.87 13.43
N ARG A 25 -0.19 28.68 12.79
CA ARG A 25 -0.04 28.23 11.39
C ARG A 25 0.31 26.75 11.27
N MET A 26 0.14 25.99 12.35
CA MET A 26 0.43 24.55 12.30
C MET A 26 -0.51 23.86 11.31
N PRO A 27 0.02 23.06 10.38
CA PRO A 27 -0.80 22.34 9.39
C PRO A 27 -1.53 21.14 9.99
N VAL A 28 -1.23 20.79 11.24
CA VAL A 28 -1.75 19.61 11.94
C VAL A 28 -2.20 20.01 13.34
N PRO A 29 -3.21 19.33 13.92
CA PRO A 29 -3.62 19.56 15.30
C PRO A 29 -2.48 19.35 16.29
N PHE A 30 -2.46 20.16 17.35
CA PHE A 30 -1.48 20.06 18.43
C PHE A 30 -2.12 20.47 19.76
N GLU A 31 -1.56 19.96 20.85
CA GLU A 31 -1.90 20.38 22.21
C GLU A 31 -0.61 20.73 22.98
N GLN A 32 -0.73 21.66 23.93
CA GLN A 32 0.35 21.96 24.85
C GLN A 32 -0.01 21.38 26.22
N THR A 33 0.82 20.45 26.71
CA THR A 33 0.65 19.89 28.04
C THR A 33 0.91 20.95 29.12
N PRO A 34 0.44 20.76 30.37
CA PRO A 34 0.74 21.66 31.49
C PRO A 34 2.25 21.85 31.74
N SER A 35 3.08 20.88 31.34
CA SER A 35 4.55 20.96 31.42
C SER A 35 5.19 21.88 30.37
N GLY A 36 4.40 22.43 29.44
CA GLY A 36 4.89 23.24 28.30
C GLY A 36 5.31 22.42 27.08
N THR A 37 5.33 21.09 27.17
CA THR A 37 5.63 20.20 26.03
C THR A 37 4.51 20.26 24.99
N ILE A 38 4.87 20.50 23.73
CA ILE A 38 3.94 20.52 22.59
C ILE A 38 3.87 19.11 21.99
N LEU A 39 2.67 18.54 22.02
CA LEU A 39 2.34 17.27 21.40
C LEU A 39 1.60 17.54 20.08
N VAL A 40 2.17 17.04 18.99
CA VAL A 40 1.57 17.11 17.66
C VAL A 40 0.77 15.84 17.43
N HIS A 41 -0.53 16.03 17.14
CA HIS A 41 -1.44 14.99 16.68
C HIS A 41 -1.47 15.07 15.17
N GLU A 42 -0.42 14.53 14.54
CA GLU A 42 -0.53 14.21 13.14
C GLU A 42 -1.68 13.19 13.03
N PRO A 43 -2.78 13.49 12.30
CA PRO A 43 -3.69 12.42 11.96
C PRO A 43 -2.81 11.36 11.32
N GLU A 44 -2.84 10.13 11.84
CA GLU A 44 -2.28 9.02 11.07
C GLU A 44 -2.87 9.20 9.69
N SER A 45 -2.00 9.47 8.71
CA SER A 45 -2.45 9.66 7.35
C SER A 45 -3.35 8.46 7.09
N SER A 46 -4.63 8.73 6.87
CA SER A 46 -5.60 7.69 6.52
C SER A 46 -5.32 7.16 5.10
N THR A 47 -4.06 7.20 4.66
CA THR A 47 -3.47 6.31 3.66
C THR A 47 -3.45 4.86 4.13
N ALA A 48 -3.77 4.56 5.40
CA ALA A 48 -4.00 3.20 5.91
C ALA A 48 -4.98 2.36 5.04
N ASN A 49 -5.79 3.01 4.20
CA ASN A 49 -6.72 2.35 3.28
C ASN A 49 -6.36 2.45 1.79
N ALA A 50 -5.16 2.93 1.43
CA ALA A 50 -4.75 2.99 0.03
C ALA A 50 -4.50 1.57 -0.49
N VAL A 51 -5.55 1.01 -1.10
CA VAL A 51 -5.57 -0.35 -1.63
C VAL A 51 -5.20 -0.33 -3.10
N ALA A 52 -4.20 -1.13 -3.46
CA ALA A 52 -3.87 -1.41 -4.84
C ALA A 52 -4.34 -2.80 -5.23
N LEU A 53 -4.99 -2.92 -6.38
CA LEU A 53 -5.31 -4.22 -6.97
C LEU A 53 -4.20 -4.63 -7.92
N TYR A 54 -3.81 -5.90 -7.89
CA TYR A 54 -2.86 -6.47 -8.84
C TYR A 54 -3.42 -7.73 -9.48
N ALA A 55 -3.48 -7.71 -10.81
CA ALA A 55 -3.97 -8.79 -11.66
C ALA A 55 -2.91 -9.17 -12.70
N ARG A 56 -2.80 -10.47 -12.96
CA ARG A 56 -1.79 -11.03 -13.86
C ARG A 56 -2.33 -12.21 -14.67
N VAL A 57 -2.03 -12.20 -15.95
CA VAL A 57 -2.15 -13.36 -16.84
C VAL A 57 -0.82 -13.68 -17.51
N SER A 58 -0.66 -14.90 -18.00
CA SER A 58 0.62 -15.38 -18.53
C SER A 58 0.78 -15.02 -20.02
N SER A 59 -0.32 -15.05 -20.79
CA SER A 59 -0.37 -14.71 -22.22
C SER A 59 -1.28 -13.52 -22.51
N ALA A 60 -0.99 -12.80 -23.59
CA ALA A 60 -1.85 -11.73 -24.10
C ALA A 60 -3.23 -12.24 -24.58
N ASP A 61 -3.32 -13.50 -24.97
CA ASP A 61 -4.58 -14.13 -25.39
C ASP A 61 -5.59 -14.25 -24.23
N GLN A 62 -5.10 -14.20 -22.99
CA GLN A 62 -5.91 -14.25 -21.76
C GLN A 62 -6.36 -12.86 -21.29
N LYS A 63 -6.32 -11.84 -22.17
CA LYS A 63 -6.71 -10.45 -21.80
C LYS A 63 -8.13 -10.36 -21.25
N ALA A 64 -9.07 -11.13 -21.80
CA ALA A 64 -10.44 -11.17 -21.30
C ALA A 64 -10.51 -11.68 -19.84
N ASP A 65 -9.65 -12.63 -19.47
CA ASP A 65 -9.58 -13.14 -18.10
C ASP A 65 -8.92 -12.13 -17.15
N LEU A 66 -7.96 -11.34 -17.64
CA LEU A 66 -7.36 -10.24 -16.89
C LEU A 66 -8.40 -9.18 -16.51
N ASP A 67 -9.30 -8.83 -17.43
CA ASP A 67 -10.37 -7.87 -17.18
C ASP A 67 -11.39 -8.43 -16.16
N ARG A 68 -11.75 -9.71 -16.28
CA ARG A 68 -12.61 -10.41 -15.30
C ARG A 68 -11.98 -10.48 -13.92
N GLN A 69 -10.67 -10.75 -13.85
CA GLN A 69 -9.91 -10.79 -12.59
C GLN A 69 -9.95 -9.42 -11.90
N ILE A 70 -9.70 -8.33 -12.62
CA ILE A 70 -9.82 -6.98 -12.05
C ILE A 70 -11.23 -6.69 -11.55
N ALA A 71 -12.27 -7.08 -12.30
CA ALA A 71 -13.65 -6.89 -11.87
C ALA A 71 -13.93 -7.58 -10.54
N ARG A 72 -13.52 -8.85 -10.38
CA ARG A 72 -13.66 -9.60 -9.12
C ARG A 72 -12.89 -8.94 -7.96
N LEU A 73 -11.68 -8.44 -8.21
CA LEU A 73 -10.90 -7.72 -7.19
C LEU A 73 -11.55 -6.40 -6.78
N MET A 74 -12.18 -5.68 -7.73
CA MET A 74 -12.93 -4.45 -7.46
C MET A 74 -14.19 -4.73 -6.65
N GLU A 75 -14.93 -5.77 -6.97
CA GLU A 75 -16.11 -6.22 -6.21
C GLU A 75 -15.72 -6.56 -4.78
N PHE A 76 -14.70 -7.41 -4.61
CA PHE A 76 -14.16 -7.75 -3.29
C PHE A 76 -13.75 -6.51 -2.49
N ALA A 77 -13.01 -5.58 -3.11
CA ALA A 77 -12.59 -4.36 -2.45
C ALA A 77 -13.79 -3.50 -2.01
N THR A 78 -14.84 -3.43 -2.84
CA THR A 78 -16.07 -2.70 -2.53
C THR A 78 -16.81 -3.34 -1.35
N GLU A 79 -16.95 -4.66 -1.33
CA GLU A 79 -17.56 -5.41 -0.22
C GLU A 79 -16.84 -5.19 1.11
N GLN A 80 -15.51 -5.18 1.07
CA GLN A 80 -14.65 -4.93 2.23
C GLN A 80 -14.53 -3.45 2.59
N LYS A 81 -15.24 -2.55 1.87
CA LYS A 81 -15.18 -1.08 2.05
C LYS A 81 -13.75 -0.53 1.95
N LEU A 82 -12.93 -1.15 1.10
CA LEU A 82 -11.57 -0.74 0.82
C LEU A 82 -11.56 0.37 -0.24
N VAL A 83 -10.73 1.39 -0.02
CA VAL A 83 -10.58 2.50 -0.97
C VAL A 83 -9.50 2.14 -1.98
N VAL A 84 -9.92 1.69 -3.15
CA VAL A 84 -8.99 1.38 -4.24
C VAL A 84 -8.46 2.68 -4.85
N PHE A 85 -7.15 2.92 -4.71
CA PHE A 85 -6.51 4.08 -5.36
C PHE A 85 -5.88 3.72 -6.71
N LYS A 86 -5.63 2.42 -6.95
CA LYS A 86 -4.94 1.96 -8.16
C LYS A 86 -5.26 0.51 -8.50
N ALA A 87 -5.54 0.26 -9.77
CA ALA A 87 -5.56 -1.07 -10.34
C ALA A 87 -4.34 -1.26 -11.27
N VAL A 88 -3.62 -2.37 -11.10
CA VAL A 88 -2.44 -2.70 -11.90
C VAL A 88 -2.68 -4.04 -12.59
N THR A 89 -2.63 -4.04 -13.91
CA THR A 89 -2.74 -5.24 -14.74
C THR A 89 -1.42 -5.54 -15.43
N GLU A 90 -1.01 -6.79 -15.47
CA GLU A 90 0.26 -7.18 -16.09
C GLU A 90 0.11 -8.50 -16.87
N ILE A 91 0.76 -8.56 -18.04
CA ILE A 91 0.86 -9.77 -18.84
C ILE A 91 2.30 -10.26 -18.71
N GLY A 92 2.47 -11.48 -18.22
CA GLY A 92 3.78 -12.08 -18.03
C GLY A 92 3.75 -13.29 -17.09
N SER A 93 4.78 -14.13 -17.22
CA SER A 93 4.92 -15.34 -16.40
C SER A 93 5.10 -15.00 -14.91
N GLY A 94 4.46 -15.78 -14.03
CA GLY A 94 4.71 -15.75 -12.59
C GLY A 94 6.13 -16.19 -12.19
N LEU A 95 6.88 -16.80 -13.12
CA LEU A 95 8.30 -17.13 -12.97
C LEU A 95 9.23 -15.96 -13.30
N ASN A 96 8.74 -14.94 -14.00
CA ASN A 96 9.55 -13.76 -14.32
C ASN A 96 9.66 -12.85 -13.09
N GLY A 97 10.86 -12.83 -12.50
CA GLY A 97 11.20 -11.94 -11.38
C GLY A 97 11.29 -10.47 -11.77
N HIS A 98 11.38 -10.14 -13.06
CA HIS A 98 11.50 -8.78 -13.54
C HIS A 98 10.22 -8.29 -14.22
N ARG A 99 9.18 -8.11 -13.41
CA ARG A 99 7.88 -7.56 -13.82
C ARG A 99 7.80 -6.07 -13.49
N PRO A 100 7.90 -5.17 -14.48
CA PRO A 100 8.10 -3.74 -14.21
C PRO A 100 6.92 -3.08 -13.49
N LYS A 101 5.68 -3.52 -13.74
CA LYS A 101 4.51 -2.94 -13.05
C LYS A 101 4.41 -3.45 -11.63
N LEU A 102 4.68 -4.75 -11.39
CA LEU A 102 4.79 -5.28 -10.03
C LEU A 102 5.90 -4.60 -9.24
N MET A 103 7.10 -4.45 -9.81
CA MET A 103 8.22 -3.77 -9.16
C MET A 103 7.86 -2.34 -8.78
N LYS A 104 7.22 -1.59 -9.69
CA LYS A 104 6.73 -0.23 -9.43
C LYS A 104 5.65 -0.19 -8.34
N LEU A 105 4.83 -1.23 -8.23
CA LEU A 105 3.80 -1.35 -7.19
C LEU A 105 4.44 -1.63 -5.82
N LEU A 106 5.37 -2.58 -5.75
CA LEU A 106 6.07 -2.94 -4.52
C LEU A 106 6.94 -1.79 -4.01
N SER A 107 7.57 -1.01 -4.91
CA SER A 107 8.37 0.17 -4.54
C SER A 107 7.54 1.38 -4.11
N ASN A 108 6.21 1.37 -4.32
CA ASN A 108 5.34 2.49 -3.94
C ASN A 108 4.95 2.40 -2.45
N PRO A 109 5.43 3.30 -1.58
CA PRO A 109 5.09 3.26 -0.15
C PRO A 109 3.60 3.52 0.11
N ASP A 110 2.91 4.22 -0.80
CA ASP A 110 1.48 4.53 -0.66
C ASP A 110 0.59 3.29 -0.81
N ALA A 111 1.10 2.22 -1.42
CA ALA A 111 0.37 0.96 -1.56
C ALA A 111 0.42 0.15 -0.26
N HIS A 112 -0.39 0.53 0.72
CA HIS A 112 -0.44 -0.11 2.04
C HIS A 112 -1.01 -1.53 2.00
N THR A 113 -2.10 -1.74 1.25
CA THR A 113 -2.67 -3.08 1.04
C THR A 113 -2.62 -3.40 -0.45
N ILE A 114 -2.05 -4.54 -0.79
CA ILE A 114 -2.07 -5.08 -2.16
C ILE A 114 -3.04 -6.25 -2.19
N VAL A 115 -4.10 -6.15 -2.98
CA VAL A 115 -5.09 -7.22 -3.14
C VAL A 115 -4.79 -7.97 -4.43
N VAL A 116 -4.67 -9.29 -4.30
CA VAL A 116 -4.48 -10.23 -5.41
C VAL A 116 -5.51 -11.34 -5.33
N GLU A 117 -5.81 -11.94 -6.47
CA GLU A 117 -6.79 -13.03 -6.51
C GLU A 117 -6.20 -14.28 -5.84
N HIS A 118 -5.01 -14.69 -6.27
CA HIS A 118 -4.26 -15.83 -5.72
C HIS A 118 -2.80 -15.47 -5.48
N ARG A 119 -2.12 -16.25 -4.63
CA ARG A 119 -0.68 -16.12 -4.39
C ARG A 119 0.14 -16.24 -5.68
N ASP A 120 -0.18 -17.21 -6.54
CA ASP A 120 0.49 -17.46 -7.83
C ASP A 120 0.36 -16.29 -8.83
N ARG A 121 -0.72 -15.50 -8.70
CA ARG A 121 -0.92 -14.30 -9.51
C ARG A 121 0.10 -13.22 -9.13
N LEU A 122 0.46 -13.13 -7.85
CA LEU A 122 1.55 -12.29 -7.40
C LEU A 122 2.91 -12.89 -7.74
N MET A 123 3.19 -14.14 -7.36
CA MET A 123 4.43 -14.85 -7.68
C MET A 123 4.34 -16.35 -7.36
N ARG A 124 5.05 -17.16 -8.13
CA ARG A 124 5.19 -18.61 -7.91
C ARG A 124 6.03 -18.99 -6.71
N PHE A 125 7.08 -18.21 -6.49
CA PHE A 125 8.07 -18.46 -5.47
C PHE A 125 8.40 -17.14 -4.77
N GLY A 126 8.72 -17.22 -3.48
CA GLY A 126 9.14 -16.08 -2.68
C GLY A 126 8.00 -15.17 -2.24
N PHE A 127 6.75 -15.63 -2.32
CA PHE A 127 5.59 -14.91 -1.80
C PHE A 127 5.80 -14.55 -0.34
N GLU A 128 6.27 -15.50 0.47
CA GLU A 128 6.52 -15.37 1.90
C GLU A 128 7.59 -14.31 2.19
N TYR A 129 8.62 -14.20 1.34
CA TYR A 129 9.66 -13.18 1.50
C TYR A 129 9.12 -11.78 1.23
N VAL A 130 8.30 -11.63 0.19
CA VAL A 130 7.68 -10.34 -0.14
C VAL A 130 6.62 -9.95 0.88
N GLU A 131 5.83 -10.91 1.35
CA GLU A 131 4.86 -10.72 2.43
C GLU A 131 5.56 -10.26 3.71
N ALA A 132 6.63 -10.93 4.13
CA ALA A 132 7.41 -10.55 5.30
C ALA A 132 8.05 -9.16 5.15
N ALA A 133 8.59 -8.84 3.97
CA ALA A 133 9.19 -7.54 3.70
C ALA A 133 8.17 -6.40 3.72
N LEU A 134 6.96 -6.63 3.20
CA LEU A 134 5.86 -5.67 3.26
C LEU A 134 5.33 -5.53 4.69
N ALA A 135 5.18 -6.64 5.43
CA ALA A 135 4.75 -6.62 6.83
C ALA A 135 5.70 -5.80 7.71
N ALA A 136 7.02 -5.89 7.48
CA ALA A 136 8.01 -5.08 8.17
C ALA A 136 7.85 -3.56 7.91
N GLN A 137 7.16 -3.17 6.84
CA GLN A 137 6.84 -1.79 6.48
C GLN A 137 5.43 -1.36 6.95
N GLY A 138 4.70 -2.22 7.67
CA GLY A 138 3.29 -1.99 8.00
C GLY A 138 2.35 -2.09 6.79
N ARG A 139 2.78 -2.81 5.75
CA ARG A 139 2.03 -3.08 4.52
C ARG A 139 1.61 -4.55 4.52
N ARG A 140 0.57 -4.90 3.77
CA ARG A 140 0.07 -6.28 3.72
C ARG A 140 -0.39 -6.69 2.33
N ILE A 141 -0.36 -7.99 2.08
CA ILE A 141 -0.99 -8.60 0.90
C ILE A 141 -2.28 -9.25 1.37
N LEU A 142 -3.36 -9.04 0.62
CA LEU A 142 -4.63 -9.72 0.81
C LEU A 142 -4.89 -10.61 -0.40
N VAL A 143 -5.20 -11.88 -0.13
CA VAL A 143 -5.51 -12.88 -1.16
C VAL A 143 -7.01 -13.19 -1.09
N VAL A 144 -7.73 -13.01 -2.20
CA VAL A 144 -9.19 -13.17 -2.26
C VAL A 144 -9.61 -14.64 -2.24
N GLU A 145 -8.95 -15.48 -3.03
CA GLU A 145 -9.22 -16.93 -3.06
C GLU A 145 -8.00 -17.71 -2.57
N PRO A 146 -8.06 -18.28 -1.34
CA PRO A 146 -7.00 -19.15 -0.83
C PRO A 146 -7.00 -20.56 -1.47
N GLY A 147 -7.96 -20.86 -2.35
CA GLY A 147 -8.07 -22.15 -3.04
C GLY A 147 -7.11 -22.27 -4.22
N GLU A 148 -6.34 -23.36 -4.26
CA GLU A 148 -5.61 -23.79 -5.46
C GLU A 148 -6.59 -24.12 -6.58
N VAL A 149 -6.48 -23.47 -7.74
CA VAL A 149 -6.97 -24.06 -8.99
C VAL A 149 -5.96 -23.89 -10.12
N LYS A 150 -5.70 -25.04 -10.74
CA LYS A 150 -5.02 -25.33 -12.00
C LYS A 150 -5.33 -24.29 -13.08
N ASP A 151 -4.33 -23.52 -13.47
CA ASP A 151 -3.96 -23.23 -14.86
C ASP A 151 -3.12 -21.95 -14.91
N ASP A 152 -1.82 -22.17 -14.89
CA ASP A 152 -0.85 -21.27 -15.51
C ASP A 152 0.45 -22.01 -15.85
N LEU A 153 0.39 -23.34 -16.06
CA LEU A 153 1.53 -24.12 -16.51
C LEU A 153 1.74 -23.93 -18.02
N VAL A 154 2.09 -22.72 -18.46
CA VAL A 154 2.86 -22.47 -19.69
C VAL A 154 3.74 -21.24 -19.50
#